data_AF-A0A957D2I1-F1
#
_entry.id   AF-A0A957D2I1-F1
#
_cell.length_a   1.000
_cell.length_b   1.000
_cell.length_c   1.000
_cell.angle_alpha   90.00
_cell.angle_beta   90.00
_cell.angle_gamma   90.00
#
_symmetry.space_group_name_H-M   'P 1'
#
loop_
_entity.id
_entity.type
_entity.pdbx_description
1 polymer ?
#
loop_
_entity_poly.entity_id
_entity_poly.type
_entity_poly.pdbx_seq_one_letter_code
_entity_poly.pdbx_strand_id
1 'polypeptide(L)'
;MTNIRDVIQKCPDCRGTGHVHAPYCSICEQEIEESWWNDPTAFLPCGHDAAALVEWVTCERCDGNGRITRTLAPTEWQARQRRRVLRWVFVALLCVGVTAVITLAIIREPGYLCGSSWYGLIILAIVLNSSFTIHYSQFRRLP
;
A
#
# COMPACT_ATOMS: atom_id res chain seq x y z
N MET A 1 22.48 -5.44 -6.66
CA MET A 1 22.22 -5.11 -5.24
C MET A 1 21.16 -4.01 -5.20
N THR A 2 19.94 -4.34 -4.80
CA THR A 2 18.84 -3.37 -4.66
C THR A 2 19.08 -2.49 -3.43
N ASN A 3 18.96 -1.17 -3.57
CA ASN A 3 19.20 -0.26 -2.45
C ASN A 3 18.04 -0.42 -1.46
N ILE A 4 18.33 -0.60 -0.16
CA ILE A 4 17.31 -0.78 0.89
C ILE A 4 16.34 0.42 1.02
N ARG A 5 16.66 1.53 0.37
CA ARG A 5 15.84 2.75 0.30
C ARG A 5 14.93 2.81 -0.92
N ASP A 6 15.04 1.85 -1.84
CA ASP A 6 14.20 1.78 -3.03
C ASP A 6 12.79 1.35 -2.67
N VAL A 7 11.81 2.10 -3.17
CA VAL A 7 10.40 1.82 -2.96
C VAL A 7 9.66 1.87 -4.27
N ILE A 8 8.84 0.84 -4.49
CA ILE A 8 7.94 0.78 -5.63
C ILE A 8 6.71 1.61 -5.29
N GLN A 9 6.43 2.61 -6.11
CA GLN A 9 5.24 3.45 -6.00
C GLN A 9 4.50 3.49 -7.33
N LYS A 10 3.21 3.85 -7.28
CA LYS A 10 2.44 4.12 -8.51
C LYS A 10 3.11 5.26 -9.26
N CYS A 11 3.18 5.13 -10.59
CA CYS A 11 3.60 6.24 -11.43
C CYS A 11 2.67 7.44 -11.18
N PRO A 12 3.22 8.64 -10.94
CA PRO A 12 2.41 9.83 -10.69
C PRO A 12 1.60 10.24 -11.93
N ASP A 13 2.12 9.97 -13.13
CA ASP A 13 1.54 10.46 -14.39
C ASP A 13 0.34 9.58 -14.81
N CYS A 14 0.53 8.27 -14.92
CA CYS A 14 -0.55 7.34 -15.25
C CYS A 14 -1.31 6.80 -14.02
N ARG A 15 -0.95 7.24 -12.80
CA ARG A 15 -1.59 6.83 -11.54
C ARG A 15 -1.68 5.31 -11.31
N GLY A 16 -0.83 4.53 -11.97
CA GLY A 16 -0.81 3.07 -11.86
C GLY A 16 -1.43 2.29 -13.02
N THR A 17 -2.00 2.95 -14.03
CA THR A 17 -2.62 2.28 -15.18
C THR A 17 -1.60 1.79 -16.20
N GLY A 18 -0.42 2.42 -16.25
CA GLY A 18 0.58 2.16 -17.29
C GLY A 18 0.36 2.96 -18.58
N HIS A 19 -0.79 3.61 -18.73
CA HIS A 19 -1.17 4.33 -19.94
C HIS A 19 -1.61 5.75 -19.64
N VAL A 20 -1.35 6.65 -20.58
CA VAL A 20 -1.86 8.03 -20.62
C VAL A 20 -2.64 8.21 -21.92
N HIS A 21 -3.65 9.07 -21.90
CA HIS A 21 -4.41 9.39 -23.11
C HIS A 21 -3.54 10.19 -24.07
N ALA A 22 -3.51 9.82 -25.35
CA ALA A 22 -2.91 10.62 -26.41
C ALA A 22 -3.72 11.90 -26.55
N PRO A 23 -3.15 13.07 -26.25
CA PRO A 23 -3.88 14.30 -26.43
C PRO A 23 -3.78 14.74 -27.90
N TYR A 24 -3.63 13.87 -28.91
CA TYR A 24 -3.33 14.34 -30.26
C TYR A 24 -4.06 13.56 -31.34
N CYS A 25 -4.77 14.28 -32.21
CA CYS A 25 -5.38 13.71 -33.40
C CYS A 25 -4.41 13.82 -34.59
N SER A 26 -4.03 12.70 -35.19
CA SER A 26 -3.14 12.65 -36.37
C SER A 26 -3.78 13.13 -37.67
N ILE A 27 -5.11 13.33 -37.71
CA ILE A 27 -5.86 13.74 -38.92
C ILE A 27 -5.92 15.26 -39.04
N CYS A 28 -6.27 15.95 -37.94
CA CYS A 28 -6.35 17.42 -37.90
C CYS A 28 -5.18 18.07 -37.15
N GLU A 29 -4.19 17.28 -36.73
CA GLU A 29 -2.99 17.72 -36.02
C GLU A 29 -3.27 18.55 -34.76
N GLN A 30 -4.35 18.21 -34.04
CA GLN A 30 -4.85 19.04 -32.95
C GLN A 30 -4.81 18.33 -31.61
N GLU A 31 -4.53 19.13 -30.58
CA GLU A 31 -4.47 18.64 -29.21
C GLU A 31 -5.89 18.39 -28.67
N ILE A 32 -6.17 17.19 -28.17
CA ILE A 32 -7.43 16.77 -27.57
C ILE A 32 -7.37 17.09 -26.07
N GLU A 33 -8.11 18.11 -25.65
CA GLU A 33 -8.23 18.48 -24.24
C GLU A 33 -8.84 17.35 -23.40
N GLU A 34 -8.41 17.22 -22.14
CA GLU A 34 -8.94 16.23 -21.19
C GLU A 34 -10.45 16.38 -20.95
N SER A 35 -10.96 17.61 -21.07
CA SER A 35 -12.40 17.93 -21.01
C SER A 35 -13.21 17.21 -22.09
N TRP A 36 -12.60 16.90 -23.24
CA TRP A 36 -13.26 16.31 -24.40
C TRP A 36 -13.22 14.78 -24.40
N TRP A 37 -12.38 14.15 -23.56
CA TRP A 37 -12.20 12.69 -23.56
C TRP A 37 -13.48 11.93 -23.17
N ASN A 38 -14.32 12.54 -22.34
CA ASN A 38 -15.57 11.95 -21.85
C ASN A 38 -16.82 12.67 -22.37
N ASP A 39 -16.66 13.66 -23.27
CA ASP A 39 -17.79 14.39 -23.84
C ASP A 39 -18.18 13.77 -25.19
N PRO A 40 -19.35 13.09 -25.27
CA PRO A 40 -19.82 12.48 -26.50
C PRO A 40 -20.25 13.50 -27.57
N THR A 41 -20.24 14.80 -27.24
CA THR A 41 -20.55 15.89 -28.17
C THR A 41 -19.31 16.67 -28.62
N ALA A 42 -18.13 16.34 -28.10
CA ALA A 42 -16.89 16.97 -28.51
C ALA A 42 -16.40 16.37 -29.84
N PHE A 43 -16.49 17.18 -30.90
CA PHE A 43 -15.96 16.85 -32.22
C PHE A 43 -14.70 17.67 -32.50
N LEU A 44 -13.71 17.02 -33.09
CA LEU A 44 -12.54 17.69 -33.63
C LEU A 44 -12.88 18.40 -34.95
N PRO A 45 -12.08 19.37 -35.42
CA PRO A 45 -12.33 20.04 -36.70
C PRO A 45 -12.30 19.14 -37.92
N CYS A 46 -11.68 17.95 -37.83
CA CYS A 46 -11.79 16.90 -38.84
C CYS A 46 -13.16 16.20 -38.87
N GLY A 47 -14.08 16.54 -37.97
CA GLY A 47 -15.43 15.95 -37.90
C GLY A 47 -15.49 14.59 -37.20
N HIS A 48 -14.39 14.13 -36.60
CA HIS A 48 -14.35 12.89 -35.83
C HIS A 48 -14.65 13.13 -34.35
N ASP A 49 -15.26 12.14 -33.71
CA ASP A 49 -15.50 12.11 -32.27
C ASP A 49 -14.16 12.17 -31.51
N ALA A 50 -14.01 13.16 -30.64
CA ALA A 50 -12.82 13.29 -29.81
C ALA A 50 -12.63 12.06 -28.92
N ALA A 51 -13.70 11.56 -28.31
CA ALA A 51 -13.69 10.37 -27.45
C ALA A 51 -13.28 9.08 -28.19
N ALA A 52 -13.59 8.96 -29.48
CA ALA A 52 -13.23 7.79 -30.29
C ALA A 52 -11.75 7.81 -30.72
N LEU A 53 -11.13 8.98 -30.76
CA LEU A 53 -9.75 9.19 -31.17
C LEU A 53 -8.76 9.23 -30.00
N VAL A 54 -9.24 9.11 -28.76
CA VAL A 54 -8.35 9.02 -27.60
C VAL A 54 -7.64 7.66 -27.61
N GLU A 55 -6.40 7.64 -28.11
CA GLU A 55 -5.56 6.45 -28.09
C GLU A 55 -4.85 6.31 -26.74
N TRP A 56 -4.76 5.09 -26.21
CA TRP A 56 -4.03 4.82 -24.97
C TRP A 56 -2.54 4.66 -25.27
N VAL A 57 -1.75 5.68 -24.95
CA VAL A 57 -0.29 5.64 -25.12
C VAL A 57 0.35 5.04 -23.88
N THR A 58 1.38 4.23 -24.06
CA THR A 58 2.23 3.78 -22.95
C THR A 58 2.84 4.97 -22.23
N CYS A 59 2.68 5.04 -20.92
CA CYS A 59 3.27 6.10 -20.12
C CYS A 59 4.80 5.94 -20.10
N GLU A 60 5.52 6.84 -20.77
CA GLU A 60 6.98 6.80 -20.91
C GLU A 60 7.68 6.77 -19.55
N ARG A 61 7.16 7.51 -18.57
CA ARG A 61 7.75 7.62 -17.23
C ARG A 61 7.80 6.28 -16.48
N CYS A 62 6.89 5.36 -16.79
CA CYS A 62 6.88 4.03 -16.19
C CYS A 62 7.02 2.90 -17.21
N ASP A 63 7.32 3.22 -18.47
CA ASP A 63 7.45 2.26 -19.57
C ASP A 63 6.29 1.26 -19.62
N GLY A 64 5.06 1.75 -19.51
CA GLY A 64 3.85 0.89 -19.49
C GLY A 64 3.60 0.10 -18.19
N ASN A 65 4.56 0.00 -17.26
CA ASN A 65 4.43 -0.85 -16.07
C ASN A 65 3.52 -0.27 -14.97
N GLY A 66 3.13 1.01 -15.07
CA GLY A 66 2.32 1.73 -14.09
C GLY A 66 3.03 2.00 -12.75
N ARG A 67 4.25 1.50 -12.56
CA ARG A 67 5.01 1.61 -11.31
C ARG A 67 6.40 2.16 -11.59
N ILE A 68 6.89 2.97 -10.67
CA ILE A 68 8.24 3.49 -10.70
C ILE A 68 8.96 3.16 -9.40
N THR A 69 10.26 2.90 -9.51
CA THR A 69 11.13 2.72 -8.36
C THR A 69 11.69 4.09 -7.98
N ARG A 70 11.42 4.53 -6.76
CA ARG A 70 11.96 5.77 -6.21
C ARG A 70 12.91 5.42 -5.07
N THR A 71 14.12 5.97 -5.09
CA THR A 71 15.02 5.91 -3.94
C THR A 71 14.63 6.98 -2.94
N LEU A 72 14.33 6.58 -1.70
CA LEU A 72 13.96 7.51 -0.63
C LEU A 72 15.16 8.36 -0.19
N ALA A 73 14.89 9.63 0.11
CA ALA A 73 15.85 10.46 0.82
C ALA A 73 16.13 9.89 2.23
N PRO A 74 17.29 10.15 2.85
CA PRO A 74 17.61 9.67 4.19
C PRO A 74 16.54 10.02 5.24
N THR A 75 16.00 11.25 5.18
CA THR A 75 14.97 11.75 6.10
C THR A 75 13.63 11.03 5.91
N GLU A 76 13.20 10.81 4.67
CA GLU A 76 11.98 10.06 4.34
C GLU A 76 12.08 8.60 4.78
N TRP A 77 13.25 7.99 4.59
CA TRP A 77 13.51 6.63 5.05
C TRP A 77 13.46 6.54 6.57
N GLN A 78 14.11 7.45 7.30
CA GLN A 78 14.03 7.51 8.76
C GLN A 78 12.60 7.71 9.25
N ALA A 79 11.82 8.59 8.62
CA ALA A 79 10.41 8.78 8.96
C ALA A 79 9.58 7.51 8.75
N ARG A 80 9.82 6.78 7.64
CA ARG A 80 9.15 5.50 7.35
C ARG A 80 9.53 4.43 8.38
N GLN A 81 10.80 4.35 8.77
CA GLN A 81 11.24 3.42 9.82
C GLN A 81 10.64 3.77 11.18
N ARG A 82 10.63 5.05 11.57
CA ARG A 82 10.02 5.50 12.82
C ARG A 82 8.53 5.14 12.90
N ARG A 83 7.78 5.35 11.81
CA ARG A 83 6.35 4.94 11.74
C ARG A 83 6.18 3.42 11.87
N ARG A 84 7.05 2.62 11.23
CA ARG A 84 7.04 1.16 11.39
C ARG A 84 7.28 0.76 12.84
N VAL A 85 8.32 1.31 13.48
CA VAL A 85 8.63 1.04 14.89
C VAL A 85 7.46 1.43 15.80
N LEU A 86 6.90 2.62 15.63
CA LEU A 86 5.73 3.05 16.41
C LEU A 86 4.52 2.13 16.24
N ARG A 87 4.25 1.67 15.01
CA ARG A 87 3.18 0.71 14.75
C ARG A 87 3.43 -0.63 15.46
N TRP A 88 4.67 -1.11 15.46
CA TRP A 88 5.04 -2.34 16.17
C TRP A 88 4.90 -2.18 17.69
N VAL A 89 5.38 -1.07 18.25
CA VAL A 89 5.24 -0.77 19.68
C VAL A 89 3.77 -0.70 20.08
N PHE A 90 2.94 -0.05 19.27
CA PHE A 90 1.50 0.03 19.51
C PHE A 90 0.85 -1.36 19.50
N VAL A 91 1.16 -2.19 18.50
CA VAL A 91 0.65 -3.57 18.42
C VAL A 91 1.12 -4.40 19.62
N ALA A 92 2.39 -4.29 20.01
CA ALA A 92 2.93 -5.00 21.16
C ALA A 92 2.22 -4.61 22.47
N LEU A 93 1.98 -3.32 22.69
CA LEU A 93 1.24 -2.83 23.87
C LEU A 93 -0.20 -3.36 23.89
N LEU A 94 -0.89 -3.38 22.75
CA LEU A 94 -2.22 -3.98 22.65
C LEU A 94 -2.19 -5.47 22.97
N CYS A 95 -1.24 -6.21 22.41
CA CYS A 95 -1.09 -7.64 22.70
C CYS A 95 -0.84 -7.89 24.19
N VAL A 96 0.03 -7.11 24.84
CA VAL A 96 0.29 -7.22 26.29
C VAL A 96 -0.98 -6.91 27.10
N GLY A 97 -1.69 -5.82 26.77
CA GLY A 97 -2.93 -5.45 27.46
C GLY A 97 -4.00 -6.54 27.36
N VAL A 98 -4.21 -7.10 26.16
CA VAL A 98 -5.16 -8.20 25.93
C VAL A 98 -4.76 -9.44 26.73
N THR A 99 -3.48 -9.83 26.70
CA THR A 99 -3.02 -10.98 27.50
C THR A 99 -3.18 -10.77 29.01
N ALA A 100 -2.96 -9.55 29.50
CA ALA A 100 -3.13 -9.22 30.92
C ALA A 100 -4.59 -9.31 31.36
N VAL A 101 -5.52 -8.79 30.55
CA VAL A 101 -6.97 -8.89 30.82
C VAL A 101 -7.43 -10.34 30.82
N ILE A 102 -6.98 -11.14 29.85
CA ILE A 102 -7.29 -12.57 29.80
C ILE A 102 -6.76 -13.27 31.06
N THR A 103 -5.50 -13.01 31.43
CA THR A 103 -4.88 -13.65 32.60
C THR A 103 -5.63 -13.30 33.89
N LEU A 104 -6.04 -12.04 34.05
CA LEU A 104 -6.85 -11.60 35.19
C LEU A 104 -8.24 -12.27 35.22
N ALA A 105 -8.89 -12.43 34.07
CA ALA A 105 -10.17 -13.13 33.98
C ALA A 105 -10.04 -14.60 34.39
N ILE A 106 -8.95 -15.27 34.00
CA ILE A 106 -8.63 -16.66 34.36
C ILE A 106 -8.41 -16.83 35.86
N ILE A 107 -7.65 -15.91 36.49
CA ILE A 107 -7.38 -15.95 37.93
C ILE A 107 -8.67 -15.74 38.74
N ARG A 108 -9.56 -14.87 38.25
CA ARG A 108 -10.80 -14.51 38.96
C ARG A 108 -11.86 -15.60 38.89
N GLU A 109 -11.99 -16.28 37.75
CA GLU A 109 -12.97 -17.35 37.54
C GLU A 109 -12.34 -18.52 36.76
N PRO A 110 -11.66 -19.47 37.45
CA PRO A 110 -10.93 -20.56 36.80
C PRO A 110 -11.85 -21.52 36.03
N GLY A 111 -13.15 -21.56 36.36
CA GLY A 111 -14.16 -22.37 35.68
C GLY A 111 -14.58 -21.84 34.29
N TYR A 112 -14.22 -20.61 33.94
CA TYR A 112 -14.67 -19.95 32.71
C TYR A 112 -13.97 -20.50 31.43
N LEU A 113 -12.85 -21.21 31.58
CA LEU A 113 -12.02 -21.73 30.47
C LEU A 113 -12.36 -23.18 30.08
N CYS A 114 -12.84 -24.01 31.00
CA CYS A 114 -13.14 -25.40 30.71
C CYS A 114 -14.42 -25.51 29.88
N GLY A 115 -14.27 -25.72 28.57
CA GLY A 115 -15.38 -25.92 27.63
C GLY A 115 -15.72 -24.72 26.75
N SER A 116 -14.97 -23.61 26.86
CA SER A 116 -15.24 -22.40 26.09
C SER A 116 -14.41 -22.33 24.80
N SER A 117 -15.06 -22.04 23.68
CA SER A 117 -14.49 -22.06 22.32
C SER A 117 -13.32 -21.09 22.10
N TRP A 118 -13.10 -20.12 22.99
CA TRP A 118 -12.05 -19.12 22.92
C TRP A 118 -10.75 -19.53 23.65
N TYR A 119 -10.70 -20.68 24.33
CA TYR A 119 -9.47 -21.22 24.94
C TYR A 119 -8.35 -21.41 23.92
N GLY A 120 -8.70 -21.95 22.74
CA GLY A 120 -7.78 -22.10 21.61
C GLY A 120 -7.25 -20.76 21.09
N LEU A 121 -8.09 -19.71 21.09
CA LEU A 121 -7.69 -18.36 20.68
C LEU A 121 -6.73 -17.71 21.68
N ILE A 122 -6.87 -18.01 22.97
CA ILE A 122 -5.96 -17.52 24.01
C ILE A 122 -4.57 -18.15 23.86
N ILE A 123 -4.50 -19.47 23.70
CA ILE A 123 -3.22 -20.17 23.49
C ILE A 123 -2.59 -19.70 22.17
N LEU A 124 -3.39 -19.56 21.10
CA LEU A 124 -2.91 -19.02 19.82
C LEU A 124 -2.36 -17.60 19.98
N ALA A 125 -3.05 -16.73 20.73
CA ALA A 125 -2.60 -15.36 20.99
C ALA A 125 -1.28 -15.33 21.78
N ILE A 126 -1.10 -16.22 22.77
CA ILE A 126 0.15 -16.35 23.54
C ILE A 126 1.30 -16.86 22.66
N VAL A 127 1.05 -17.88 21.83
CA VAL A 127 2.05 -18.45 20.89
C VAL A 127 2.43 -17.47 19.78
N LEU A 128 1.46 -16.69 19.29
CA LEU A 128 1.73 -15.62 18.33
C LEU A 128 2.56 -14.52 18.99
N ASN A 129 2.29 -14.16 20.25
CA ASN A 129 3.06 -13.16 21.00
C ASN A 129 4.52 -13.57 21.21
N SER A 130 4.77 -14.84 21.55
CA SER A 130 6.13 -15.36 21.77
C SER A 130 6.93 -15.49 20.47
N SER A 131 6.27 -15.90 19.39
CA SER A 131 6.87 -15.92 18.04
C SER A 131 7.27 -14.51 17.57
N PHE A 132 6.47 -13.51 17.94
CA PHE A 132 6.71 -12.10 17.63
C PHE A 132 7.90 -11.50 18.37
N THR A 133 8.11 -11.87 19.63
CA THR A 133 9.25 -11.41 20.43
C THR A 133 10.57 -11.95 19.90
N ILE A 134 10.59 -13.19 19.40
CA ILE A 134 11.76 -13.81 18.77
C ILE A 134 12.11 -13.09 17.46
N HIS A 135 11.13 -12.78 16.61
CA HIS A 135 11.36 -12.01 15.39
C HIS A 135 11.86 -10.59 15.65
N TYR A 136 11.38 -9.94 16.71
CA TYR A 136 11.85 -8.60 17.12
C TYR A 136 13.33 -8.60 17.54
N SER A 137 13.80 -9.67 18.20
CA SER A 137 15.20 -9.81 18.60
C SER A 137 16.18 -9.95 17.43
N GLN A 138 15.71 -10.46 16.28
CA GLN A 138 16.52 -10.56 15.07
C GLN A 138 16.60 -9.22 14.32
N PHE A 139 15.55 -8.41 14.33
CA PHE A 139 15.58 -7.06 13.73
C PHE A 139 16.49 -6.07 14.48
N ARG A 140 16.79 -6.32 15.77
CA ARG A 140 17.72 -5.50 16.55
C ARG A 140 19.21 -5.80 16.25
N ARG A 141 19.52 -6.83 15.46
CA ARG A 141 20.87 -7.24 15.06
C ARG A 141 21.18 -7.00 13.58
N LEU A 142 20.49 -6.07 12.93
CA LEU A 142 20.92 -5.57 11.63
C LEU A 142 21.47 -4.15 11.85
N PRO A 143 22.73 -3.89 11.45
CA PRO A 143 23.45 -2.66 11.73
C PRO A 143 22.80 -1.41 11.14
#